data_AF-A0AAW7XC69-F1
#
_entry.id   AF-A0AAW7XC69-F1
#
_cell.length_a   1.000
_cell.length_b   1.000
_cell.length_c   1.000
_cell.angle_alpha   90.00
_cell.angle_beta   90.00
_cell.angle_gamma   90.00
#
_symmetry.space_group_name_H-M   'P 1'
#
loop_
_entity.id
_entity.type
_entity.pdbx_description
1 polymer ?
#
loop_
_entity_poly.entity_id
_entity_poly.type
_entity_poly.pdbx_seq_one_letter_code
_entity_poly.pdbx_strand_id
1 'polypeptide(L)'
;VGNFNNDTDKLEKLKKFANTHNCIVILKGAHTAIAIPNETIYINSTGNAGMATGGSGDVLTGIITGLLAQQYSPKNAAILG
;
A
#
# COMPACT_ATOMS: atom_id res chain seq x y z
N VAL A 1 -10.09 4.52 2.31
CA VAL A 1 -9.85 5.35 3.52
C VAL A 1 -10.73 6.61 3.61
N GLY A 2 -11.80 6.72 2.80
CA GLY A 2 -12.71 7.88 2.84
C GLY A 2 -12.10 9.16 2.26
N ASN A 3 -12.82 10.28 2.41
CA ASN A 3 -12.34 11.61 2.03
C ASN A 3 -11.31 12.12 3.04
N PHE A 4 -10.32 12.88 2.56
CA PHE A 4 -9.27 13.50 3.36
C PHE A 4 -8.98 14.92 2.88
N ASN A 5 -8.62 15.79 3.82
CA ASN A 5 -8.48 17.23 3.56
C ASN A 5 -7.04 17.63 3.17
N ASN A 6 -6.05 16.83 3.57
CA ASN A 6 -4.63 17.01 3.24
C ASN A 6 -3.88 15.67 3.37
N ASP A 7 -2.60 15.63 3.00
CA ASP A 7 -1.80 14.41 3.02
C ASP A 7 -1.56 13.87 4.44
N THR A 8 -1.44 14.75 5.44
CA THR A 8 -1.28 14.31 6.84
C THR A 8 -2.53 13.57 7.33
N ASP A 9 -3.72 14.14 7.11
CA ASP A 9 -5.02 13.51 7.43
C ASP A 9 -5.20 12.19 6.68
N LYS A 10 -4.77 12.13 5.42
CA LYS A 10 -4.77 10.89 4.62
C LYS A 10 -3.92 9.80 5.26
N LEU A 11 -2.70 10.11 5.69
CA LEU A 11 -1.80 9.14 6.33
C LEU A 11 -2.32 8.70 7.71
N GLU A 12 -2.86 9.62 8.51
CA GLU A 12 -3.47 9.29 9.80
C GLU A 12 -4.67 8.36 9.65
N LYS A 13 -5.57 8.64 8.69
CA LYS A 13 -6.71 7.77 8.37
C LYS A 13 -6.26 6.41 7.88
N LEU A 14 -5.22 6.35 7.06
CA LEU A 14 -4.65 5.10 6.57
C LEU A 14 -4.10 4.24 7.73
N LYS A 15 -3.32 4.85 8.62
CA LYS A 15 -2.80 4.18 9.82
C LYS A 15 -3.92 3.68 10.73
N LYS A 16 -4.91 4.55 10.99
CA LYS A 16 -6.08 4.19 11.81
C LYS A 16 -6.84 3.02 11.19
N PHE A 17 -7.08 3.04 9.89
CA PHE A 17 -7.78 1.96 9.19
C PHE A 17 -7.04 0.62 9.32
N ALA A 18 -5.73 0.61 9.03
CA ALA A 18 -4.88 -0.57 9.14
C ALA A 18 -4.90 -1.16 10.56
N ASN A 19 -4.75 -0.31 11.58
CA ASN A 19 -4.80 -0.73 12.98
C ASN A 19 -6.17 -1.26 13.39
N THR A 20 -7.26 -0.56 13.05
CA THR A 20 -8.63 -0.97 13.42
C THR A 20 -9.02 -2.31 12.80
N HIS A 21 -8.57 -2.60 11.58
CA HIS A 21 -8.94 -3.82 10.85
C HIS A 21 -7.86 -4.90 10.93
N ASN A 22 -6.76 -4.63 11.62
CA ASN A 22 -5.59 -5.51 11.71
C ASN A 22 -5.15 -6.03 10.33
N CYS A 23 -5.07 -5.15 9.33
CA CYS A 23 -4.72 -5.50 7.95
C CYS A 23 -3.69 -4.54 7.34
N ILE A 24 -2.91 -5.05 6.38
CA ILE A 24 -2.00 -4.23 5.59
C ILE A 24 -2.79 -3.51 4.50
N VAL A 25 -2.57 -2.20 4.36
CA VAL A 25 -3.25 -1.37 3.36
C VAL A 25 -2.22 -0.75 2.43
N ILE A 26 -2.35 -1.03 1.13
CA ILE A 26 -1.55 -0.40 0.07
C ILE A 26 -2.43 0.64 -0.63
N LEU A 27 -2.16 1.91 -0.35
CA LEU A 27 -2.86 3.04 -0.94
C LEU A 27 -2.08 3.53 -2.16
N LYS A 28 -2.49 3.05 -3.34
CA LYS A 28 -1.92 3.47 -4.62
C LYS A 28 -2.11 4.98 -4.87
N GLY A 29 -1.11 5.59 -5.48
CA GLY A 29 -1.09 6.98 -5.92
C GLY A 29 0.25 7.31 -6.57
N ALA A 30 0.53 8.60 -6.85
CA ALA A 30 1.85 9.03 -7.32
C ALA A 30 2.96 8.66 -6.34
N HIS A 31 2.66 8.68 -5.04
CA HIS A 31 3.46 8.06 -3.98
C HIS A 31 2.59 7.02 -3.29
N THR A 32 2.97 5.75 -3.41
CA THR A 32 2.19 4.66 -2.80
C THR A 32 2.50 4.60 -1.32
N ALA A 33 1.46 4.62 -0.49
CA ALA A 33 1.60 4.53 0.97
C ALA A 33 1.16 3.15 1.45
N ILE A 34 2.02 2.48 2.23
CA ILE A 34 1.79 1.14 2.76
C ILE A 34 1.69 1.26 4.28
N ALA A 35 0.50 1.06 4.82
CA ALA A 35 0.27 1.02 6.26
C ALA A 35 0.23 -0.42 6.76
N ILE A 36 1.07 -0.70 7.75
CA ILE A 36 1.14 -1.99 8.43
C ILE A 36 0.57 -1.80 9.85
N PRO A 37 -0.28 -2.71 10.34
CA PRO A 37 -0.84 -2.61 11.70
C PRO A 37 0.26 -2.53 12.75
N ASN A 38 0.10 -1.60 13.70
CA ASN A 38 1.00 -1.34 14.82
C ASN A 38 2.43 -0.91 14.41
N GLU A 39 2.63 -0.51 13.16
CA GLU A 39 3.92 -0.07 12.65
C GLU A 39 3.87 1.35 12.04
N THR A 40 4.99 1.77 11.46
CA THR A 40 5.10 2.99 10.66
C THR A 40 4.54 2.77 9.26
N ILE A 41 4.22 3.88 8.58
CA ILE A 41 3.84 3.86 7.17
C ILE A 41 5.11 3.86 6.32
N TYR A 42 5.15 2.98 5.31
CA TYR A 42 6.18 2.99 4.28
C TYR A 42 5.68 3.77 3.06
N ILE A 43 6.54 4.59 2.46
CA ILE A 43 6.23 5.36 1.26
C ILE A 43 7.12 4.88 0.13
N ASN A 44 6.50 4.40 -0.95
CA ASN A 44 7.21 4.17 -2.21
C ASN A 44 7.17 5.45 -3.04
N SER A 45 8.34 6.07 -3.19
CA SER A 45 8.55 7.27 -4.01
C SER A 45 8.94 6.97 -5.46
N THR A 46 9.06 5.69 -5.82
CA THR A 46 9.34 5.25 -7.20
C THR A 46 8.06 5.18 -8.04
N GLY A 47 8.25 5.04 -9.35
CA GLY A 47 7.17 5.02 -10.33
C GLY A 47 7.10 6.31 -11.14
N ASN A 48 6.23 6.32 -12.15
CA ASN A 48 6.00 7.48 -13.01
C ASN A 48 4.55 7.51 -13.47
N ALA A 49 4.14 8.62 -14.09
CA ALA A 49 2.77 8.81 -14.56
C ALA A 49 2.28 7.71 -15.54
N GLY A 50 3.19 7.06 -16.26
CA GLY A 50 2.89 5.93 -17.15
C GLY A 50 2.37 4.68 -16.42
N MET A 51 2.48 4.61 -15.09
CA MET A 51 1.87 3.55 -14.28
C MET A 51 0.39 3.81 -13.94
N ALA A 52 -0.14 4.99 -14.28
CA ALA A 52 -1.56 5.32 -14.16
C ALA A 52 -2.40 4.73 -15.32
N THR A 53 -1.96 3.60 -15.89
CA THR A 53 -2.66 2.86 -16.94
C THR A 53 -3.57 1.78 -16.34
N GLY A 54 -4.66 1.47 -17.04
CA GLY A 54 -5.50 0.33 -16.70
C GLY A 54 -4.68 -0.96 -16.64
N GLY A 55 -4.89 -1.78 -15.62
CA GLY A 55 -4.15 -3.03 -15.42
C GLY A 55 -2.93 -2.95 -14.51
N SER A 56 -2.40 -1.75 -14.22
CA SER A 56 -1.25 -1.62 -13.30
C SER A 56 -1.57 -2.09 -11.87
N GLY A 57 -2.85 -2.04 -11.48
CA GLY A 57 -3.33 -2.61 -10.22
C GLY A 57 -3.29 -4.14 -10.22
N ASP A 58 -3.72 -4.75 -11.30
CA ASP A 58 -3.78 -6.21 -11.42
C ASP A 58 -2.38 -6.81 -11.43
N VAL A 59 -1.42 -6.16 -12.11
CA VAL A 59 0.00 -6.55 -12.09
C VAL A 59 0.56 -6.47 -10.66
N LEU A 60 0.32 -5.35 -9.96
CA LEU A 60 0.76 -5.19 -8.56
C LEU A 60 0.20 -6.29 -7.66
N THR A 61 -1.10 -6.58 -7.78
CA THR A 61 -1.74 -7.66 -7.04
C THR A 61 -1.09 -9.01 -7.36
N GLY A 62 -0.83 -9.30 -8.64
CA GLY A 62 -0.15 -10.53 -9.06
C GLY A 62 1.25 -10.68 -8.45
N ILE A 63 2.04 -9.60 -8.40
CA ILE A 63 3.37 -9.60 -7.78
C ILE A 63 3.26 -9.91 -6.28
N ILE A 64 2.39 -9.22 -5.55
CA ILE A 64 2.21 -9.43 -4.11
C ILE A 64 1.76 -10.86 -3.82
N THR A 65 0.78 -11.38 -4.56
CA THR A 65 0.31 -12.76 -4.41
C THR A 65 1.42 -13.77 -4.74
N GLY A 66 2.24 -13.50 -5.76
CA GLY A 66 3.39 -14.33 -6.10
C GLY A 66 4.46 -14.36 -5.00
N LEU A 67 4.73 -13.23 -4.34
CA LEU A 67 5.64 -13.14 -3.20
C LEU A 67 5.09 -13.89 -1.97
N LEU A 68 3.79 -13.76 -1.69
CA LEU A 68 3.12 -14.52 -0.64
C LEU A 68 3.18 -16.02 -0.90
N ALA A 69 2.98 -16.47 -2.14
CA ALA A 69 3.09 -17.88 -2.51
C ALA A 69 4.51 -18.44 -2.33
N GLN A 70 5.52 -17.57 -2.42
CA GLN A 70 6.93 -17.88 -2.12
C GLN A 70 7.26 -17.83 -0.62
N GLN A 71 6.26 -17.74 0.27
CA GLN A 71 6.42 -17.69 1.73
C GLN A 71 7.10 -16.43 2.27
N TYR A 72 7.07 -15.34 1.52
CA TYR A 72 7.43 -14.03 2.08
C TYR A 72 6.39 -13.61 3.13
N SER A 73 6.84 -12.93 4.17
CA SER A 73 5.90 -12.34 5.14
C SER A 73 4.98 -11.34 4.43
N PRO A 74 3.71 -11.18 4.85
CA PRO A 74 2.81 -10.21 4.25
C PRO A 74 3.36 -8.78 4.20
N LYS A 75 4.13 -8.41 5.23
CA LYS A 75 4.90 -7.16 5.29
C LYS A 75 5.91 -7.07 4.14
N ASN A 76 6.77 -8.07 3.98
CA ASN A 76 7.80 -8.03 2.96
C ASN A 76 7.19 -8.09 1.56
N ALA A 77 6.13 -8.89 1.37
CA ALA A 77 5.41 -8.94 0.11
C ALA A 77 4.81 -7.58 -0.28
N ALA A 78 4.23 -6.85 0.69
CA ALA A 78 3.65 -5.53 0.45
C ALA A 78 4.69 -4.42 0.22
N ILE A 79 5.88 -4.53 0.81
CA ILE A 79 6.96 -3.53 0.64
C ILE A 79 7.71 -3.75 -0.69
N LEU A 80 7.87 -5.00 -1.11
CA LEU A 80 8.62 -5.38 -2.32
C LEU A 80 7.79 -5.35 -3.60
N GLY A 81 6.47 -5.59 -3.50
CA GLY A 81 5.54 -5.54 -4.62
C GLY A 81 5.15 -4.11 -4.97
#